data_AF-T2M2R5-F1
#
_entry.id   AF-T2M2R5-F1
#
_cell.length_a   1.000
_cell.length_b   1.000
_cell.length_c   1.000
_cell.angle_alpha   90.00
_cell.angle_beta   90.00
_cell.angle_gamma   90.00
#
_symmetry.space_group_name_H-M   'P 1'
#
loop_
_entity.id
_entity.type
_entity.pdbx_description
1 polymer ?
#
loop_
_entity_poly.entity_id
_entity_poly.type
_entity_poly.pdbx_seq_one_letter_code
_entity_poly.pdbx_strand_id
1 'polypeptide(L)'
;MSCKTSLKLFSRQVARVLNKKVHTSYGFVLNSQKISSIQGQKSLLEQDDFFDVKKLVDLKKLFDSRVHLGHHEGTWNPLTRPYIYGQRSTQLIIDLNQTVECLNCALNVLSHIVYNQGIILFISMNPRFDYLIQKTARDCEEYFITHGWQKGLFTNSPLKLGTQKLPDLVIAFNNSRFEKTRDAIIEASMCNIPVIGIVDTDCDPRLITYPIPANDDTYDSVSHLCDIFKQAILNAKLKRNELN
;
A
#
# COMPACT_ATOMS: atom_id res chain seq x y z
N MET A 1 13.28 -21.87 -4.59
CA MET A 1 12.22 -22.00 -5.63
C MET A 1 12.08 -20.65 -6.33
N SER A 2 12.18 -20.65 -7.67
CA SER A 2 12.57 -19.50 -8.49
C SER A 2 11.45 -18.47 -8.71
N CYS A 3 11.82 -17.19 -8.76
CA CYS A 3 11.05 -16.00 -9.16
C CYS A 3 10.01 -16.21 -10.31
N LYS A 4 10.22 -17.20 -11.20
CA LYS A 4 9.26 -17.62 -12.22
C LYS A 4 7.90 -18.09 -11.67
N THR A 5 7.83 -18.61 -10.43
CA THR A 5 6.58 -19.08 -9.82
C THR A 5 5.70 -17.93 -9.34
N SER A 6 6.29 -16.84 -8.81
CA SER A 6 5.55 -15.67 -8.33
C SER A 6 4.97 -14.84 -9.46
N LEU A 7 5.68 -14.68 -10.58
CA LEU A 7 5.12 -14.01 -11.76
C LEU A 7 4.02 -14.84 -12.42
N LYS A 8 4.17 -16.16 -12.51
CA LYS A 8 3.09 -17.02 -13.00
C LYS A 8 1.87 -16.97 -12.07
N LEU A 9 2.06 -16.79 -10.76
CA LEU A 9 0.97 -16.59 -9.80
C LEU A 9 0.31 -15.23 -9.97
N PHE A 10 1.08 -14.14 -10.09
CA PHE A 10 0.52 -12.81 -10.33
C PHE A 10 -0.16 -12.72 -11.70
N SER A 11 0.48 -13.20 -12.79
CA SER A 11 -0.15 -13.23 -14.11
C SER A 11 -1.35 -14.17 -14.18
N ARG A 12 -1.34 -15.31 -13.46
CA ARG A 12 -2.55 -16.16 -13.31
C ARG A 12 -3.62 -15.47 -12.47
N GLN A 13 -3.29 -14.78 -11.39
CA GLN A 13 -4.23 -14.03 -10.56
C GLN A 13 -4.88 -12.92 -11.38
N VAL A 14 -4.07 -12.12 -12.08
CA VAL A 14 -4.50 -11.05 -12.99
C VAL A 14 -5.35 -11.62 -14.12
N ALA A 15 -4.94 -12.69 -14.80
CA ALA A 15 -5.71 -13.32 -15.89
C ALA A 15 -7.04 -13.94 -15.41
N ARG A 16 -7.08 -14.55 -14.21
CA ARG A 16 -8.32 -15.14 -13.65
C ARG A 16 -9.36 -14.07 -13.31
N VAL A 17 -8.91 -12.90 -12.85
CA VAL A 17 -9.79 -11.77 -12.50
C VAL A 17 -10.19 -10.97 -13.73
N LEU A 18 -9.29 -10.76 -14.69
CA LEU A 18 -9.65 -10.16 -15.98
C LEU A 18 -10.72 -10.99 -16.69
N ASN A 19 -10.62 -12.32 -16.68
CA ASN A 19 -11.67 -13.19 -17.25
C ASN A 19 -12.98 -13.21 -16.45
N LYS A 20 -12.98 -12.94 -15.13
CA LYS A 20 -14.21 -12.72 -14.36
C LYS A 20 -14.84 -11.35 -14.63
N LYS A 21 -14.04 -10.30 -14.87
CA LYS A 21 -14.51 -8.93 -15.17
C LYS A 21 -15.00 -8.75 -16.62
N VAL A 22 -14.56 -9.58 -17.58
CA VAL A 22 -15.03 -9.54 -18.97
C VAL A 22 -16.49 -10.00 -19.14
N HIS A 23 -17.05 -10.75 -18.18
CA HIS A 23 -18.45 -11.21 -18.25
C HIS A 23 -19.47 -10.26 -17.60
N THR A 24 -19.04 -9.18 -16.95
CA THR A 24 -19.95 -8.12 -16.46
C THR A 24 -19.97 -6.96 -17.44
N SER A 25 -20.42 -7.21 -18.68
CA SER A 25 -20.89 -6.18 -19.60
C SER A 25 -22.25 -5.66 -19.10
N TYR A 26 -22.27 -4.96 -17.96
CA TYR A 26 -23.46 -4.23 -17.56
C TYR A 26 -23.52 -2.95 -18.41
N GLY A 27 -24.39 -2.97 -19.42
CA GLY A 27 -24.83 -1.77 -20.11
C GLY A 27 -25.31 -0.76 -19.08
N PHE A 28 -24.65 0.39 -19.05
CA PHE A 28 -24.99 1.51 -18.17
C PHE A 28 -26.27 2.16 -18.71
N VAL A 29 -27.43 1.66 -18.29
CA VAL A 29 -28.68 2.43 -18.39
C VAL A 29 -28.66 3.38 -17.21
N LEU A 30 -28.27 4.64 -17.44
CA LEU A 30 -28.38 5.70 -16.46
C LEU A 30 -29.86 5.86 -16.10
N ASN A 31 -30.27 5.30 -14.97
CA ASN A 31 -31.61 5.47 -14.44
C ASN A 31 -31.68 6.87 -13.82
N SER A 32 -32.15 7.83 -14.60
CA SER A 32 -32.20 9.27 -14.34
C SER A 32 -33.18 9.69 -13.23
N GLN A 33 -33.77 8.74 -12.50
CA GLN A 33 -34.80 9.00 -11.49
C GLN A 33 -34.27 9.14 -10.05
N LYS A 34 -32.97 8.98 -9.79
CA LYS A 34 -32.36 9.10 -8.45
C LYS A 34 -31.51 10.36 -8.26
N ILE A 35 -31.78 11.42 -9.02
CA ILE A 35 -30.98 12.66 -9.01
C ILE A 35 -31.71 13.81 -8.26
N SER A 36 -32.98 13.65 -7.91
CA SER A 36 -33.81 14.73 -7.34
C SER A 36 -33.74 14.91 -5.81
N SER A 37 -32.97 14.12 -5.06
CA SER A 37 -32.89 14.23 -3.59
C SER A 37 -31.54 14.71 -3.04
N ILE A 38 -30.60 15.13 -3.91
CA ILE A 38 -29.23 15.52 -3.51
C ILE A 38 -29.10 17.05 -3.59
N GLN A 39 -29.83 17.76 -2.75
CA GLN A 39 -29.58 19.18 -2.50
C GLN A 39 -29.10 19.33 -1.05
N GLY A 40 -27.80 19.08 -0.83
CA GLY A 40 -27.15 19.26 0.47
C GLY A 40 -26.12 18.21 0.88
N GLN A 41 -25.93 17.13 0.13
CA GLN A 41 -24.88 16.15 0.45
C GLN A 41 -23.55 16.56 -0.19
N LYS A 42 -22.54 16.82 0.65
CA LYS A 42 -21.15 16.98 0.21
C LYS A 42 -20.73 15.76 -0.63
N SER A 43 -20.00 16.00 -1.71
CA SER A 43 -19.48 14.90 -2.54
C SER A 43 -18.51 14.02 -1.73
N LEU A 44 -18.31 12.77 -2.16
CA LEU A 44 -17.43 11.79 -1.48
C LEU A 44 -16.04 12.35 -1.16
N LEU A 45 -15.51 13.20 -2.04
CA LEU A 45 -14.16 13.78 -1.95
C LEU A 45 -14.10 15.06 -1.12
N GLU A 46 -15.26 15.67 -0.78
CA GLU A 46 -15.35 16.86 0.07
C GLU A 46 -15.39 16.53 1.57
N GLN A 47 -15.43 15.24 1.91
CA GLN A 47 -15.45 14.78 3.29
C GLN A 47 -14.04 14.36 3.70
N ASP A 48 -13.51 14.97 4.75
CA ASP A 48 -12.10 14.81 5.16
C ASP A 48 -11.73 13.38 5.61
N ASP A 49 -12.68 12.65 6.19
CA ASP A 49 -12.46 11.27 6.68
C ASP A 49 -13.72 10.41 6.46
N PHE A 50 -14.05 10.16 5.19
CA PHE A 50 -15.25 9.43 4.81
C PHE A 50 -15.29 7.97 5.32
N PHE A 51 -14.13 7.33 5.44
CA PHE A 51 -14.01 5.91 5.81
C PHE A 51 -13.66 5.69 7.28
N ASP A 52 -13.67 6.75 8.10
CA ASP A 52 -13.26 6.71 9.51
C ASP A 52 -11.85 6.12 9.71
N VAL A 53 -10.90 6.44 8.82
CA VAL A 53 -9.55 5.85 8.85
C VAL A 53 -8.79 6.23 10.11
N LYS A 54 -9.07 7.42 10.68
CA LYS A 54 -8.42 7.89 11.92
C LYS A 54 -8.70 6.97 13.11
N LYS A 55 -9.83 6.26 13.13
CA LYS A 55 -10.17 5.31 14.21
C LYS A 55 -9.30 4.06 14.19
N LEU A 56 -8.70 3.73 13.04
CA LEU A 56 -7.82 2.57 12.88
C LEU A 56 -6.43 2.80 13.47
N VAL A 57 -6.04 4.07 13.62
CA VAL A 57 -4.69 4.47 14.00
C VAL A 57 -4.67 4.93 15.46
N ASP A 58 -3.98 4.17 16.30
CA ASP A 58 -3.79 4.51 17.71
C ASP A 58 -2.30 4.67 18.01
N LEU A 59 -1.90 5.86 18.46
CA LEU A 59 -0.52 6.19 18.83
C LEU A 59 0.04 5.19 19.83
N LYS A 60 -0.79 4.77 20.81
CA LYS A 60 -0.35 3.82 21.84
C LYS A 60 -0.02 2.46 21.22
N LYS A 61 -0.85 1.97 20.31
CA LYS A 61 -0.59 0.70 19.61
C LYS A 61 0.64 0.78 18.71
N LEU A 62 0.87 1.90 18.03
CA LEU A 62 2.10 2.12 17.24
C LEU A 62 3.35 2.08 18.14
N PHE A 63 3.26 2.65 19.34
CA PHE A 63 4.35 2.60 20.32
C PHE A 63 4.60 1.17 20.81
N ASP A 64 3.53 0.47 21.25
CA ASP A 64 3.60 -0.89 21.79
C ASP A 64 4.12 -1.91 20.74
N SER A 65 3.79 -1.71 19.46
CA SER A 65 4.25 -2.52 18.32
C SER A 65 5.65 -2.15 17.81
N ARG A 66 6.36 -1.24 18.49
CA ARG A 66 7.77 -0.86 18.20
C ARG A 66 7.98 -0.20 16.83
N VAL A 67 6.95 0.47 16.31
CA VAL A 67 7.00 1.23 15.03
C VAL A 67 8.02 2.37 15.08
N HIS A 68 8.28 2.90 16.28
CA HIS A 68 9.16 4.04 16.51
C HIS A 68 10.66 3.72 16.47
N LEU A 69 11.05 2.45 16.43
CA LEU A 69 12.47 2.06 16.44
C LEU A 69 13.04 2.17 15.02
N GLY A 70 14.08 2.98 14.81
CA GLY A 70 14.79 3.08 13.53
C GLY A 70 15.98 2.12 13.42
N HIS A 71 17.03 2.56 12.75
CA HIS A 71 18.33 1.90 12.69
C HIS A 71 19.38 2.64 13.54
N HIS A 72 20.63 2.16 13.51
CA HIS A 72 21.77 2.84 14.13
C HIS A 72 22.08 4.18 13.43
N GLU A 73 22.60 5.15 14.17
CA GLU A 73 23.08 6.45 13.65
C GLU A 73 24.14 6.36 12.54
N GLY A 74 24.71 5.18 12.28
CA GLY A 74 25.75 4.98 11.27
C GLY A 74 25.21 4.56 9.91
N THR A 75 23.98 4.04 9.87
CA THR A 75 23.33 3.51 8.67
C THR A 75 22.23 4.42 8.14
N TRP A 76 21.92 5.50 8.85
CA TRP A 76 20.82 6.39 8.52
C TRP A 76 21.05 7.18 7.22
N ASN A 77 19.95 7.53 6.57
CA ASN A 77 19.92 8.36 5.38
C ASN A 77 19.60 9.82 5.75
N PRO A 78 20.43 10.81 5.35
CA PRO A 78 20.15 12.23 5.62
C PRO A 78 18.76 12.72 5.17
N LEU A 79 18.17 12.09 4.16
CA LEU A 79 16.85 12.45 3.64
C LEU A 79 15.69 12.10 4.60
N THR A 80 15.90 11.17 5.53
CA THR A 80 14.90 10.78 6.53
C THR A 80 14.97 11.65 7.79
N ARG A 81 15.90 12.62 7.85
CA ARG A 81 16.08 13.55 8.98
C ARG A 81 14.77 14.16 9.52
N PRO A 82 13.81 14.59 8.68
CA PRO A 82 12.57 15.19 9.17
C PRO A 82 11.70 14.22 10.00
N TYR A 83 11.74 12.93 9.67
CA TYR A 83 10.95 11.89 10.32
C TYR A 83 11.57 11.37 11.62
N ILE A 84 12.83 11.72 11.90
CA ILE A 84 13.54 11.30 13.10
C ILE A 84 13.23 12.26 14.24
N TYR A 85 12.58 11.75 15.29
CA TYR A 85 12.32 12.48 16.53
C TYR A 85 13.62 12.81 17.26
N GLY A 86 14.51 11.82 17.37
CA GLY A 86 15.78 11.96 18.06
C GLY A 86 16.54 10.65 18.11
N GLN A 87 17.53 10.60 19.00
CA GLN A 87 18.41 9.46 19.19
C GLN A 87 18.46 9.09 20.66
N ARG A 88 18.45 7.77 20.93
CA ARG A 88 18.68 7.23 22.26
C ARG A 88 19.87 6.28 22.20
N SER A 89 20.93 6.64 22.92
CA SER A 89 22.24 5.97 22.78
C SER A 89 22.70 6.02 21.34
N THR A 90 22.70 4.91 20.61
CA THR A 90 23.10 4.83 19.20
C THR A 90 21.94 4.53 18.25
N GLN A 91 20.74 4.37 18.81
CA GLN A 91 19.53 3.95 18.11
C GLN A 91 18.67 5.17 17.79
N LEU A 92 18.26 5.31 16.53
CA LEU A 92 17.37 6.38 16.10
C LEU A 92 15.92 6.08 16.48
N ILE A 93 15.17 7.14 16.77
CA ILE A 93 13.75 7.09 17.13
C ILE A 93 12.97 7.88 16.08
N ILE A 94 11.98 7.23 15.48
CA ILE A 94 11.05 7.80 14.51
C ILE A 94 9.94 8.56 15.25
N ASP A 95 9.55 9.73 14.72
CA ASP A 95 8.45 10.53 15.27
C ASP A 95 7.09 9.94 14.91
N LEU A 96 6.46 9.30 15.90
CA LEU A 96 5.15 8.67 15.72
C LEU A 96 4.03 9.65 15.42
N ASN A 97 4.13 10.93 15.80
CA ASN A 97 3.09 11.91 15.45
C ASN A 97 3.04 12.11 13.93
N GLN A 98 4.22 12.24 13.31
CA GLN A 98 4.34 12.29 11.86
C GLN A 98 3.90 10.97 11.21
N THR A 99 4.25 9.83 11.81
CA THR A 99 3.77 8.52 11.34
C THR A 99 2.24 8.47 11.29
N VAL A 100 1.55 8.93 12.34
CA VAL A 100 0.08 8.96 12.40
C VAL A 100 -0.50 9.82 11.28
N GLU A 101 0.04 11.02 11.06
CA GLU A 101 -0.41 11.91 10.00
C GLU A 101 -0.20 11.32 8.60
N CYS A 102 1.01 10.83 8.32
CA CYS A 102 1.34 10.16 7.06
C CYS A 102 0.46 8.94 6.79
N LEU A 103 0.21 8.15 7.83
CA LEU A 103 -0.58 6.93 7.75
C LEU A 103 -2.07 7.25 7.53
N ASN A 104 -2.62 8.27 8.19
CA ASN A 104 -3.98 8.76 7.92
C ASN A 104 -4.15 9.19 6.46
N CYS A 105 -3.20 9.96 5.91
CA CYS A 105 -3.22 10.38 4.51
C CYS A 105 -3.14 9.18 3.56
N ALA A 106 -2.23 8.24 3.81
CA ALA A 106 -2.06 7.05 2.99
C ALA A 106 -3.29 6.12 3.01
N LEU A 107 -3.88 5.89 4.19
CA LEU A 107 -5.08 5.06 4.34
C LEU A 107 -6.30 5.69 3.69
N ASN A 108 -6.43 7.02 3.72
CA ASN A 108 -7.53 7.71 3.06
C ASN A 108 -7.47 7.49 1.54
N VAL A 109 -6.30 7.71 0.94
CA VAL A 109 -6.08 7.49 -0.51
C VAL A 109 -6.30 6.02 -0.88
N LEU A 110 -5.76 5.10 -0.08
CA LEU A 110 -5.98 3.66 -0.25
C LEU A 110 -7.49 3.34 -0.27
N SER A 111 -8.24 3.83 0.71
CA SER A 111 -9.67 3.54 0.85
C SER A 111 -10.49 4.08 -0.33
N HIS A 112 -10.18 5.28 -0.83
CA HIS A 112 -10.80 5.81 -2.04
C HIS A 112 -10.51 4.96 -3.29
N ILE A 113 -9.28 4.47 -3.45
CA ILE A 113 -8.91 3.61 -4.60
C ILE A 113 -9.63 2.25 -4.51
N VAL A 114 -9.72 1.65 -3.32
CA VAL A 114 -10.49 0.42 -3.07
C VAL A 114 -11.98 0.64 -3.40
N TYR A 115 -12.54 1.75 -2.96
CA TYR A 115 -13.93 2.11 -3.20
C TYR A 115 -14.23 2.19 -4.71
N ASN A 116 -13.30 2.74 -5.49
CA ASN A 116 -13.37 2.83 -6.95
C ASN A 116 -12.99 1.52 -7.69
N GLN A 117 -12.85 0.40 -6.98
CA GLN A 117 -12.48 -0.90 -7.53
C GLN A 117 -11.11 -0.95 -8.21
N GLY A 118 -10.19 -0.10 -7.75
CA GLY A 118 -8.80 -0.07 -8.21
C GLY A 118 -8.04 -1.36 -7.85
N ILE A 119 -6.99 -1.64 -8.61
CA ILE A 119 -6.09 -2.78 -8.39
C ILE A 119 -4.99 -2.36 -7.43
N ILE A 120 -4.91 -3.04 -6.28
CA ILE A 120 -3.87 -2.81 -5.28
C ILE A 120 -2.84 -3.93 -5.34
N LEU A 121 -1.57 -3.54 -5.29
CA LEU A 121 -0.45 -4.47 -5.28
C LEU A 121 0.42 -4.28 -4.04
N PHE A 122 0.48 -5.31 -3.21
CA PHE A 122 1.40 -5.41 -2.09
C PHE A 122 2.78 -5.86 -2.59
N ILE A 123 3.83 -5.10 -2.28
CA ILE A 123 5.21 -5.44 -2.65
C ILE A 123 6.06 -5.53 -1.39
N SER A 124 6.78 -6.64 -1.28
CA SER A 124 7.88 -6.76 -0.34
C SER A 124 8.96 -7.66 -0.94
N MET A 125 10.21 -7.49 -0.54
CA MET A 125 11.29 -8.41 -0.95
C MET A 125 12.01 -9.00 0.25
N ASN A 126 11.50 -8.77 1.46
CA ASN A 126 12.03 -9.30 2.69
C ASN A 126 11.42 -10.68 2.98
N PRO A 127 12.21 -11.77 2.93
CA PRO A 127 11.70 -13.12 3.14
C PRO A 127 11.08 -13.34 4.53
N ARG A 128 11.45 -12.52 5.54
CA ARG A 128 10.91 -12.61 6.90
C ARG A 128 9.40 -12.38 6.93
N PHE A 129 8.90 -11.49 6.08
CA PHE A 129 7.49 -11.06 6.06
C PHE A 129 6.70 -11.62 4.87
N ASP A 130 7.33 -12.47 4.06
CA ASP A 130 6.74 -13.06 2.87
C ASP A 130 5.37 -13.68 3.15
N TYR A 131 5.29 -14.64 4.09
CA TYR A 131 4.04 -15.30 4.43
C TYR A 131 2.98 -14.32 4.96
N LEU A 132 3.37 -13.38 5.82
CA LEU A 132 2.48 -12.41 6.45
C LEU A 132 1.81 -11.51 5.40
N ILE A 133 2.60 -10.97 4.48
CA ILE A 133 2.11 -10.07 3.43
C ILE A 133 1.25 -10.85 2.42
N GLN A 134 1.68 -12.06 2.03
CA GLN A 134 0.87 -12.94 1.18
C GLN A 134 -0.49 -13.26 1.81
N LYS A 135 -0.50 -13.58 3.10
CA LYS A 135 -1.74 -13.86 3.86
C LYS A 135 -2.64 -12.64 3.88
N THR A 136 -2.09 -11.47 4.23
CA THR A 136 -2.82 -10.20 4.31
C THR A 136 -3.47 -9.85 2.96
N ALA A 137 -2.71 -9.92 1.87
CA ALA A 137 -3.23 -9.65 0.53
C ALA A 137 -4.32 -10.65 0.12
N ARG A 138 -4.15 -11.96 0.42
CA ARG A 138 -5.18 -12.98 0.14
C ARG A 138 -6.45 -12.74 0.94
N ASP A 139 -6.34 -12.43 2.23
CA ASP A 139 -7.47 -12.12 3.09
C ASP A 139 -8.24 -10.88 2.61
N CYS A 140 -7.54 -9.92 2.00
CA CYS A 140 -8.14 -8.74 1.39
C CYS A 140 -8.64 -8.97 -0.03
N GLU A 141 -8.40 -10.12 -0.66
CA GLU A 141 -8.63 -10.37 -2.10
C GLU A 141 -7.86 -9.40 -3.03
N GLU A 142 -6.68 -8.95 -2.61
CA GLU A 142 -5.78 -8.08 -3.38
C GLU A 142 -4.54 -8.85 -3.85
N TYR A 143 -3.71 -8.20 -4.67
CA TYR A 143 -2.55 -8.84 -5.28
C TYR A 143 -1.27 -8.61 -4.47
N PHE A 144 -0.30 -9.50 -4.64
CA PHE A 144 1.00 -9.37 -3.99
C PHE A 144 2.14 -9.85 -4.88
N ILE A 145 3.31 -9.24 -4.70
CA ILE A 145 4.59 -9.73 -5.21
C ILE A 145 5.58 -9.66 -4.06
N THR A 146 5.94 -10.83 -3.53
CA THR A 146 6.85 -10.96 -2.39
C THR A 146 8.18 -11.63 -2.74
N HIS A 147 8.25 -12.31 -3.89
CA HIS A 147 9.44 -12.99 -4.34
C HIS A 147 10.05 -12.31 -5.57
N GLY A 148 11.22 -11.69 -5.37
CA GLY A 148 12.14 -11.23 -6.40
C GLY A 148 11.51 -10.41 -7.53
N TRP A 149 11.71 -9.09 -7.51
CA TRP A 149 11.30 -8.22 -8.60
C TRP A 149 11.98 -8.59 -9.93
N GLN A 150 11.20 -8.71 -11.00
CA GLN A 150 11.74 -8.81 -12.35
C GLN A 150 11.70 -7.45 -13.00
N LYS A 151 12.88 -6.95 -13.39
CA LYS A 151 12.99 -5.68 -14.10
C LYS A 151 12.17 -5.71 -15.40
N GLY A 152 11.47 -4.62 -15.65
CA GLY A 152 10.57 -4.43 -16.78
C GLY A 152 9.18 -5.02 -16.58
N LEU A 153 8.77 -5.34 -15.34
CA LEU A 153 7.44 -5.89 -15.06
C LEU A 153 6.34 -4.88 -15.40
N PHE A 154 6.55 -3.61 -15.05
CA PHE A 154 5.59 -2.55 -15.35
C PHE A 154 5.90 -1.88 -16.69
N THR A 155 7.17 -1.55 -16.94
CA THR A 155 7.54 -0.83 -18.17
C THR A 155 7.40 -1.69 -19.44
N ASN A 156 7.47 -3.02 -19.33
CA ASN A 156 7.22 -3.97 -20.42
C ASN A 156 6.11 -4.97 -20.05
N SER A 157 5.01 -4.45 -19.48
CA SER A 157 3.88 -5.25 -19.02
C SER A 157 3.24 -6.14 -20.10
N PRO A 158 3.11 -5.74 -21.39
CA PRO A 158 2.48 -6.60 -22.39
C PRO A 158 3.25 -7.91 -22.58
N LEU A 159 4.58 -7.86 -22.54
CA LEU A 159 5.44 -9.05 -22.68
C LEU A 159 5.55 -9.84 -21.38
N LYS A 160 5.66 -9.15 -20.23
CA LYS A 160 5.93 -9.79 -18.93
C LYS A 160 4.68 -10.29 -18.23
N LEU A 161 3.63 -9.47 -18.20
CA LEU A 161 2.36 -9.75 -17.54
C LEU A 161 1.31 -10.32 -18.51
N GLY A 162 1.47 -10.11 -19.81
CA GLY A 162 0.46 -10.47 -20.81
C GLY A 162 -0.73 -9.51 -20.81
N THR A 163 -0.60 -8.34 -20.17
CA THR A 163 -1.65 -7.32 -20.08
C THR A 163 -1.03 -5.93 -20.06
N GLN A 164 -1.77 -4.97 -20.58
CA GLN A 164 -1.47 -3.54 -20.46
C GLN A 164 -2.04 -2.95 -19.17
N LYS A 165 -2.95 -3.65 -18.47
CA LYS A 165 -3.54 -3.17 -17.24
C LYS A 165 -2.55 -3.31 -16.08
N LEU A 166 -2.14 -2.18 -15.54
CA LEU A 166 -1.24 -2.04 -14.40
C LEU A 166 -2.03 -1.88 -13.10
N PRO A 167 -1.39 -2.05 -11.93
CA PRO A 167 -2.01 -1.70 -10.65
C PRO A 167 -2.22 -0.18 -10.55
N ASP A 168 -3.29 0.23 -9.89
CA ASP A 168 -3.64 1.63 -9.67
C ASP A 168 -2.92 2.19 -8.43
N LEU A 169 -2.49 1.32 -7.51
CA LEU A 169 -1.76 1.66 -6.30
C LEU A 169 -0.81 0.53 -5.89
N VAL A 170 0.39 0.92 -5.47
CA VAL A 170 1.38 -0.01 -4.88
C VAL A 170 1.57 0.31 -3.40
N ILE A 171 1.59 -0.74 -2.57
CA ILE A 171 1.97 -0.67 -1.16
C ILE A 171 3.31 -1.39 -0.99
N ALA A 172 4.38 -0.65 -0.69
CA ALA A 172 5.72 -1.20 -0.48
C ALA A 172 6.05 -1.27 1.02
N PHE A 173 6.39 -2.48 1.50
CA PHE A 173 6.67 -2.69 2.93
C PHE A 173 8.12 -2.46 3.35
N ASN A 174 9.02 -2.34 2.39
CA ASN A 174 10.45 -2.20 2.63
C ASN A 174 11.08 -1.45 1.44
N ASN A 175 12.02 -0.53 1.70
CA ASN A 175 12.66 0.28 0.65
C ASN A 175 14.14 0.54 0.92
N SER A 176 14.81 -0.38 1.63
CA SER A 176 16.23 -0.21 1.89
C SER A 176 17.04 -0.30 0.58
N ARG A 177 18.20 0.37 0.56
CA ARG A 177 19.05 0.56 -0.63
C ARG A 177 19.44 -0.77 -1.31
N PHE A 178 19.54 -1.84 -0.53
CA PHE A 178 20.01 -3.14 -1.00
C PHE A 178 18.88 -4.04 -1.52
N GLU A 179 17.63 -3.60 -1.40
CA GLU A 179 16.48 -4.41 -1.69
C GLU A 179 15.95 -4.18 -3.11
N LYS A 180 15.56 -5.28 -3.75
CA LYS A 180 14.94 -5.26 -5.08
C LYS A 180 13.59 -4.54 -5.10
N THR A 181 13.02 -4.23 -3.93
CA THR A 181 11.79 -3.43 -3.84
C THR A 181 11.99 -2.04 -4.47
N ARG A 182 13.20 -1.49 -4.37
CA ARG A 182 13.53 -0.19 -4.98
C ARG A 182 13.35 -0.19 -6.51
N ASP A 183 13.71 -1.26 -7.19
CA ASP A 183 13.50 -1.36 -8.65
C ASP A 183 12.00 -1.31 -9.00
N ALA A 184 11.15 -1.90 -8.16
CA ALA A 184 9.69 -1.85 -8.33
C ALA A 184 9.14 -0.43 -8.15
N ILE A 185 9.64 0.29 -7.15
CA ILE A 185 9.24 1.69 -6.87
C ILE A 185 9.68 2.61 -8.02
N ILE A 186 10.89 2.42 -8.55
CA ILE A 186 11.37 3.17 -9.72
C ILE A 186 10.47 2.93 -10.93
N GLU A 187 10.15 1.67 -11.23
CA GLU A 187 9.25 1.34 -12.35
C GLU A 187 7.84 1.87 -12.13
N ALA A 188 7.31 1.82 -10.90
CA ALA A 188 6.01 2.40 -10.56
C ALA A 188 5.99 3.91 -10.86
N SER A 189 7.04 4.63 -10.46
CA SER A 189 7.20 6.05 -10.76
C SER A 189 7.27 6.33 -12.27
N MET A 190 8.00 5.51 -13.04
CA MET A 190 8.05 5.63 -14.51
C MET A 190 6.68 5.42 -15.17
N CYS A 191 5.83 4.59 -14.57
CA CYS A 191 4.47 4.29 -15.05
C CYS A 191 3.39 5.19 -14.42
N ASN A 192 3.76 6.22 -13.65
CA ASN A 192 2.83 7.12 -12.93
C ASN A 192 1.89 6.39 -11.96
N ILE A 193 2.35 5.30 -11.34
CA ILE A 193 1.60 4.56 -10.34
C ILE A 193 1.97 5.12 -8.96
N PRO A 194 1.02 5.62 -8.16
CA PRO A 194 1.30 6.11 -6.82
C PRO A 194 1.77 4.97 -5.91
N VAL A 195 2.72 5.29 -5.04
CA VAL A 195 3.30 4.34 -4.08
C VAL A 195 3.06 4.83 -2.66
N ILE A 196 2.39 4.00 -1.85
CA ILE A 196 2.43 4.08 -0.40
C ILE A 196 3.61 3.22 0.06
N GLY A 197 4.56 3.78 0.78
CA GLY A 197 5.78 3.07 1.14
C GLY A 197 6.14 3.26 2.60
N ILE A 198 6.46 2.16 3.28
CA ILE A 198 7.06 2.20 4.61
C ILE A 198 8.52 2.65 4.47
N VAL A 199 8.91 3.65 5.25
CA VAL A 199 10.22 4.30 5.20
C VAL A 199 10.86 4.17 6.57
N ASP A 200 11.89 3.32 6.67
CA ASP A 200 12.79 3.35 7.83
C ASP A 200 13.84 4.47 7.65
N THR A 201 14.59 4.73 8.71
CA THR A 201 15.67 5.71 8.82
C THR A 201 16.80 5.53 7.79
N ASP A 202 17.01 4.36 7.21
CA ASP A 202 18.03 4.08 6.18
C ASP A 202 17.50 4.21 4.73
N CYS A 203 16.19 4.38 4.55
CA CYS A 203 15.52 4.37 3.25
C CYS A 203 15.58 5.72 2.52
N ASP A 204 15.32 5.73 1.21
CA ASP A 204 15.22 6.96 0.39
C ASP A 204 13.74 7.28 0.09
N PRO A 205 13.15 8.32 0.73
CA PRO A 205 11.72 8.60 0.61
C PRO A 205 11.31 9.28 -0.71
N ARG A 206 12.25 9.79 -1.51
CA ARG A 206 11.94 10.70 -2.63
C ARG A 206 11.07 10.13 -3.73
N LEU A 207 11.11 8.81 -3.93
CA LEU A 207 10.35 8.12 -4.98
C LEU A 207 8.99 7.60 -4.48
N ILE A 208 8.69 7.75 -3.19
CA ILE A 208 7.44 7.30 -2.58
C ILE A 208 6.48 8.48 -2.56
N THR A 209 5.27 8.26 -3.08
CA THR A 209 4.22 9.29 -3.12
C THR A 209 3.67 9.59 -1.73
N TYR A 210 3.42 8.55 -0.94
CA TYR A 210 2.92 8.63 0.43
C TYR A 210 3.87 7.86 1.36
N PRO A 211 4.97 8.49 1.83
CA PRO A 211 5.91 7.85 2.74
C PRO A 211 5.30 7.74 4.14
N ILE A 212 5.41 6.56 4.74
CA ILE A 212 5.00 6.28 6.12
C ILE A 212 6.28 5.98 6.92
N PRO A 213 6.76 6.92 7.75
CA PRO A 213 7.96 6.68 8.54
C PRO A 213 7.65 5.64 9.63
N ALA A 214 8.28 4.47 9.54
CA ALA A 214 8.00 3.35 10.44
C ALA A 214 9.10 2.28 10.35
N ASN A 215 9.25 1.52 11.43
CA ASN A 215 10.12 0.35 11.51
C ASN A 215 9.66 -0.75 10.54
N ASP A 216 10.53 -1.16 9.62
CA ASP A 216 10.26 -2.26 8.68
C ASP A 216 10.97 -3.58 9.02
N ASP A 217 11.63 -3.64 10.18
CA ASP A 217 12.49 -4.75 10.59
C ASP A 217 11.85 -5.72 11.58
N THR A 218 10.99 -5.22 12.47
CA THR A 218 10.37 -6.03 13.52
C THR A 218 9.06 -6.64 13.05
N TYR A 219 8.81 -7.90 13.43
CA TYR A 219 7.57 -8.59 13.08
C TYR A 219 6.34 -7.89 13.65
N ASP A 220 6.41 -7.42 14.89
CA ASP A 220 5.29 -6.74 15.56
C ASP A 220 4.88 -5.47 14.80
N SER A 221 5.87 -4.67 14.34
CA SER A 221 5.62 -3.46 13.55
C SER A 221 4.97 -3.80 12.21
N VAL A 222 5.59 -4.69 11.42
CA VAL A 222 5.09 -5.05 10.09
C VAL A 222 3.72 -5.73 10.17
N SER A 223 3.49 -6.61 11.15
CA SER A 223 2.19 -7.22 11.40
C SER A 223 1.13 -6.18 11.74
N HIS A 224 1.45 -5.23 12.61
CA HIS A 224 0.52 -4.17 12.97
C HIS A 224 0.16 -3.30 11.76
N LEU A 225 1.13 -2.94 10.92
CA LEU A 225 0.90 -2.20 9.68
C LEU A 225 0.05 -3.00 8.69
N CYS A 226 0.32 -4.30 8.51
CA CYS A 226 -0.51 -5.19 7.70
C CYS A 226 -1.97 -5.21 8.17
N ASP A 227 -2.20 -5.30 9.48
CA ASP A 227 -3.55 -5.32 10.05
C ASP A 227 -4.30 -4.01 9.80
N ILE A 228 -3.62 -2.87 9.94
CA ILE A 228 -4.21 -1.55 9.66
C ILE A 228 -4.60 -1.44 8.18
N PHE A 229 -3.69 -1.79 7.26
CA PHE A 229 -4.00 -1.78 5.81
C PHE A 229 -5.16 -2.70 5.47
N LYS A 230 -5.18 -3.91 6.05
CA LYS A 230 -6.27 -4.86 5.88
C LYS A 230 -7.60 -4.30 6.34
N GLN A 231 -7.66 -3.71 7.53
CA GLN A 231 -8.88 -3.11 8.07
C GLN A 231 -9.38 -1.97 7.17
N ALA A 232 -8.49 -1.09 6.70
CA ALA A 232 -8.86 -0.01 5.80
C ALA A 232 -9.46 -0.53 4.47
N ILE A 233 -8.83 -1.54 3.85
CA ILE A 233 -9.32 -2.14 2.61
C ILE A 233 -10.68 -2.81 2.82
N LEU A 234 -10.84 -3.59 3.89
CA LEU A 234 -12.10 -4.27 4.18
C LEU A 234 -13.22 -3.26 4.47
N ASN A 235 -12.95 -2.22 5.27
CA ASN A 235 -13.92 -1.17 5.56
C ASN A 235 -14.35 -0.43 4.29
N ALA A 236 -13.42 -0.11 3.40
CA ALA A 236 -13.73 0.53 2.12
C ALA A 236 -14.58 -0.37 1.20
N LYS A 237 -14.29 -1.67 1.15
CA LYS A 237 -15.11 -2.66 0.41
C LYS A 237 -16.51 -2.79 0.98
N LEU A 238 -16.63 -2.84 2.31
CA LEU A 238 -17.93 -2.88 3.00
C LEU A 238 -18.72 -1.61 2.69
N LYS A 239 -18.09 -0.43 2.80
CA LYS A 239 -18.76 0.85 2.54
C LYS A 239 -19.26 0.98 1.12
N ARG A 240 -18.50 0.45 0.17
CA ARG A 240 -18.91 0.34 -1.24
C ARG A 240 -20.13 -0.57 -1.42
N ASN A 241 -20.21 -1.67 -0.70
CA ASN A 241 -21.33 -2.60 -0.79
C ASN A 241 -22.59 -2.05 -0.09
N GLU A 242 -22.45 -1.17 0.90
CA GLU A 242 -23.58 -0.48 1.55
C GLU A 242 -24.24 0.57 0.63
N LEU A 243 -23.47 1.20 -0.25
CA LEU A 243 -23.92 2.33 -1.08
C LEU A 243 -24.39 1.92 -2.48
N ASN A 244 -23.98 0.74 -2.97
CA ASN A 244 -24.40 0.18 -4.27
C ASN A 244 -25.56 -0.79 -4.11
#